data_AF-M1DIT8-F1
#
_entry.id   AF-M1DIT8-F1
#
_cell.length_a   1.000
_cell.length_b   1.000
_cell.length_c   1.000
_cell.angle_alpha   90.00
_cell.angle_beta   90.00
_cell.angle_gamma   90.00
#
_symmetry.space_group_name_H-M   'P 1'
#
loop_
_entity.id
_entity.type
_entity.pdbx_description
1 polymer ?
#
loop_
_entity_poly.entity_id
_entity_poly.type
_entity_poly.pdbx_seq_one_letter_code
_entity_poly.pdbx_strand_id
1 'polypeptide(L)'
;MLEGYTRVDKGAMLPLHKLLFDVVHKIILPRSQKRTEANYLDLTLMELLISKVQINLPKLVLNHIHRICVHDDKDHGLGYGFWLGKIFEYFRVSIIEWQEQTTKNVLGEVDHVVIPATSRGAIAPVQRLKALLTTKNEKIAALRVTDSAAMDQFNISYGLEHARLVEENSRLKEELAKTQAALETERLSNSAYLKNLLDMFAKGSTPSSSCVPPSV
;
A
#
# COMPACT_ATOMS: atom_id res chain seq x y z
N MET A 1 22.02 -15.94 46.80
CA MET A 1 22.53 -17.21 46.25
C MET A 1 21.62 -17.75 45.14
N LEU A 2 21.55 -17.09 43.97
CA LEU A 2 20.81 -17.59 42.79
C LEU A 2 21.63 -17.38 41.50
N GLU A 3 22.95 -17.55 41.58
CA GLU A 3 23.88 -17.15 40.52
C GLU A 3 24.24 -18.29 39.55
N GLY A 4 23.64 -19.49 39.70
CA GLY A 4 24.03 -20.69 38.94
C GLY A 4 22.98 -21.27 37.96
N TYR A 5 21.70 -20.87 38.04
CA TYR A 5 20.60 -21.55 37.32
C TYR A 5 19.92 -20.67 36.27
N THR A 6 20.68 -19.88 35.52
CA THR A 6 20.06 -18.93 34.57
C THR A 6 19.57 -19.58 33.27
N ARG A 7 20.01 -20.81 32.97
CA ARG A 7 19.61 -21.54 31.75
C ARG A 7 19.48 -23.04 31.97
N VAL A 8 18.52 -23.63 31.27
CA VAL A 8 18.27 -25.08 31.25
C VAL A 8 18.37 -25.58 29.82
N ASP A 9 19.22 -26.58 29.58
CA ASP A 9 19.31 -27.21 28.27
C ASP A 9 18.08 -28.07 27.97
N LYS A 10 17.57 -27.95 26.75
CA LYS A 10 16.40 -28.68 26.27
C LYS A 10 16.64 -30.19 26.36
N GLY A 11 17.84 -30.68 26.09
CA GLY A 11 18.19 -32.10 26.16
C GLY A 11 17.93 -32.71 27.53
N ALA A 12 18.21 -31.95 28.59
CA ALA A 12 18.02 -32.34 29.98
C ALA A 12 16.55 -32.28 30.48
N MET A 13 15.64 -31.68 29.71
CA MET A 13 14.24 -31.54 30.11
C MET A 13 13.44 -32.85 29.94
N LEU A 14 12.42 -33.02 30.79
CA LEU A 14 11.41 -34.08 30.61
C LEU A 14 10.62 -33.87 29.29
N PRO A 15 10.04 -34.91 28.70
CA PRO A 15 9.33 -34.82 27.41
C PRO A 15 8.26 -33.74 27.34
N LEU A 16 7.44 -33.59 28.40
CA LEU A 16 6.41 -32.56 28.46
C LEU A 16 7.01 -31.14 28.48
N HIS A 17 8.08 -30.94 29.26
CA HIS A 17 8.79 -29.67 29.33
C HIS A 17 9.49 -29.33 28.00
N LYS A 18 10.00 -30.32 27.26
CA LYS A 18 10.53 -30.13 25.90
C LYS A 18 9.46 -29.60 24.95
N LEU A 19 8.25 -30.15 25.01
CA LEU A 19 7.12 -29.71 24.19
C LEU A 19 6.67 -28.29 24.57
N LEU A 20 6.52 -28.01 25.86
CA LEU A 20 6.17 -26.69 26.35
C LEU A 20 7.22 -25.65 25.97
N PHE A 21 8.50 -26.00 26.08
CA PHE A 21 9.57 -25.16 25.60
C PHE A 21 9.44 -24.87 24.11
N ASP A 22 9.16 -25.88 23.27
CA ASP A 22 8.91 -25.69 21.84
C ASP A 22 7.73 -24.77 21.55
N VAL A 23 6.63 -24.88 22.31
CA VAL A 23 5.50 -23.94 22.21
C VAL A 23 5.95 -22.52 22.55
N VAL A 24 6.67 -22.35 23.67
CA VAL A 24 7.13 -21.04 24.11
C VAL A 24 8.08 -20.41 23.09
N HIS A 25 9.15 -21.09 22.67
CA HIS A 25 10.19 -20.47 21.84
C HIS A 25 9.90 -20.44 20.33
N LYS A 26 8.91 -21.19 19.84
CA LYS A 26 8.50 -21.15 18.42
C LYS A 26 7.23 -20.34 18.18
N ILE A 27 6.32 -20.27 19.15
CA ILE A 27 4.99 -19.69 18.96
C ILE A 27 4.82 -18.41 19.77
N ILE A 28 5.17 -18.43 21.07
CA ILE A 28 4.91 -17.31 21.99
C ILE A 28 6.02 -16.25 21.91
N LEU A 29 7.28 -16.67 21.96
CA LEU A 29 8.49 -15.85 21.85
C LEU A 29 9.44 -16.47 20.80
N PRO A 30 9.13 -16.32 19.50
CA PRO A 30 9.94 -16.86 18.41
C PRO A 30 11.39 -16.34 18.45
N ARG A 31 12.40 -17.23 18.51
CA ARG A 31 13.82 -16.84 18.50
C ARG A 31 14.62 -17.52 17.39
N SER A 32 15.54 -16.76 16.79
CA SER A 32 16.49 -17.25 15.77
C SER A 32 17.68 -17.98 16.40
N GLN A 33 18.09 -17.60 17.61
CA GLN A 33 19.28 -18.11 18.30
C GLN A 33 18.91 -18.85 19.59
N LYS A 34 19.87 -19.64 20.13
CA LYS A 34 19.77 -20.33 21.42
C LYS A 34 18.52 -21.21 21.58
N ARG A 35 18.14 -21.91 20.50
CA ARG A 35 16.93 -22.77 20.43
C ARG A 35 17.01 -24.04 21.27
N THR A 36 18.16 -24.32 21.88
CA THR A 36 18.38 -25.47 22.76
C THR A 36 18.45 -25.08 24.23
N GLU A 37 18.51 -23.78 24.55
CA GLU A 37 18.62 -23.31 25.94
C GLU A 37 17.37 -22.51 26.33
N ALA A 38 16.71 -22.93 27.41
CA ALA A 38 15.65 -22.16 28.03
C ALA A 38 16.24 -21.14 29.01
N ASN A 39 15.86 -19.88 28.87
CA ASN A 39 16.18 -18.83 29.82
C ASN A 39 15.08 -18.70 30.89
N TYR A 40 15.29 -17.84 31.88
CA TYR A 40 14.33 -17.62 32.96
C TYR A 40 12.91 -17.23 32.47
N LEU A 41 12.81 -16.42 31.42
CA LEU A 41 11.52 -16.02 30.85
C LEU A 41 10.80 -17.22 30.20
N ASP A 42 11.54 -18.09 29.50
CA ASP A 42 11.00 -19.30 28.91
C ASP A 42 10.43 -20.22 30.00
N LEU A 43 11.20 -20.43 31.08
CA LEU A 43 10.79 -21.25 32.22
C LEU A 43 9.55 -20.66 32.92
N THR A 44 9.51 -19.34 33.10
CA THR A 44 8.35 -18.67 33.70
C THR A 44 7.10 -18.85 32.83
N LEU A 45 7.23 -18.72 31.51
CA LEU A 45 6.10 -18.94 30.60
C LEU A 45 5.64 -20.39 30.58
N MET A 46 6.58 -21.35 30.61
CA MET A 46 6.24 -22.76 30.74
C MET A 46 5.45 -23.03 32.02
N GLU A 47 5.87 -22.45 33.16
CA GLU A 47 5.16 -22.58 34.43
C GLU A 47 3.75 -21.98 34.37
N LEU A 48 3.60 -20.79 33.77
CA LEU A 48 2.28 -20.15 33.59
C LEU A 48 1.35 -21.01 32.71
N LEU A 49 1.89 -21.66 31.68
CA LEU A 49 1.12 -22.59 30.83
C LEU A 49 0.68 -23.84 31.59
N ILE A 50 1.57 -24.43 32.39
CA ILE A 50 1.26 -25.60 33.24
C ILE A 50 0.19 -25.24 34.28
N SER A 51 0.37 -24.09 34.93
CA SER A 51 -0.54 -23.56 35.96
C SER A 51 -1.84 -22.99 35.38
N LYS A 52 -2.01 -22.98 34.05
CA LYS A 52 -3.18 -22.45 33.34
C LYS A 52 -3.51 -21.00 33.72
N VAL A 53 -2.47 -20.23 34.05
CA VAL A 53 -2.62 -18.81 34.36
C VAL A 53 -2.78 -18.05 33.04
N GLN A 54 -3.71 -17.08 33.03
CA GLN A 54 -3.91 -16.26 31.85
C GLN A 54 -2.68 -15.40 31.57
N ILE A 55 -2.18 -15.47 30.33
CA ILE A 55 -1.05 -14.68 29.86
C ILE A 55 -1.61 -13.55 29.00
N ASN A 56 -1.20 -12.30 29.29
CA ASN A 56 -1.48 -11.18 28.40
C ASN A 56 -0.58 -11.29 27.14
N LEU A 57 -0.98 -12.19 26.24
CA LEU A 57 -0.24 -12.54 25.04
C LEU A 57 -0.02 -11.34 24.12
N PRO A 58 -1.01 -10.45 23.85
CA PRO A 58 -0.78 -9.29 22.99
C PRO A 58 0.32 -8.36 23.52
N LYS A 59 0.31 -8.06 24.82
CA LYS A 59 1.34 -7.22 25.45
C LYS A 59 2.72 -7.89 25.40
N LEU A 60 2.77 -9.20 25.63
CA LEU A 60 4.01 -9.97 25.58
C LEU A 60 4.61 -9.97 24.16
N VAL A 61 3.79 -10.21 23.13
CA VAL A 61 4.20 -10.20 21.73
C VAL A 61 4.71 -8.81 21.32
N LEU A 62 3.99 -7.74 21.64
CA LEU A 62 4.41 -6.37 21.31
C LEU A 62 5.73 -5.99 21.97
N ASN A 63 5.90 -6.33 23.26
CA ASN A 63 7.17 -6.10 23.96
C ASN A 63 8.33 -6.88 23.33
N HIS A 64 8.07 -8.10 22.87
CA HIS A 64 9.07 -8.91 22.20
C HIS A 64 9.46 -8.34 20.82
N ILE A 65 8.47 -7.93 20.01
CA ILE A 65 8.71 -7.27 18.72
C ILE A 65 9.54 -6.00 18.94
N HIS A 66 9.11 -5.14 19.87
CA HIS A 66 9.85 -3.92 20.20
C HIS A 66 11.30 -4.23 20.59
N ARG A 67 11.51 -5.24 21.44
CA ARG A 67 12.86 -5.64 21.84
C ARG A 67 13.72 -6.10 20.66
N ILE A 68 13.17 -6.88 19.72
CA ILE A 68 13.90 -7.32 18.53
C ILE A 68 14.23 -6.12 17.64
N CYS A 69 13.24 -5.28 17.34
CA CYS A 69 13.41 -4.16 16.41
C CYS A 69 14.32 -3.05 16.94
N VAL A 70 14.41 -2.87 18.27
CA VAL A 70 15.19 -1.78 18.89
C VAL A 70 16.59 -2.21 19.29
N HIS A 71 16.80 -3.48 19.66
CA HIS A 71 18.07 -3.94 20.24
C HIS A 71 18.85 -4.92 19.37
N ASP A 72 18.34 -5.29 18.19
CA ASP A 72 19.04 -6.16 17.26
C ASP A 72 19.26 -5.43 15.93
N ASP A 73 20.49 -4.96 15.69
CA ASP A 73 20.89 -4.30 14.42
C ASP A 73 20.96 -5.29 13.25
N LYS A 74 20.79 -6.59 13.53
CA LYS A 74 20.77 -7.62 12.51
C LYS A 74 19.37 -7.74 11.95
N ASP A 75 19.29 -7.92 10.63
CA ASP A 75 18.03 -8.14 9.91
C ASP A 75 17.36 -9.44 10.39
N HIS A 76 16.52 -9.33 11.42
CA HIS A 76 15.85 -10.44 12.08
C HIS A 76 14.40 -10.49 11.63
N GLY A 77 14.04 -11.58 10.95
CA GLY A 77 12.65 -11.86 10.62
C GLY A 77 11.80 -11.99 11.88
N LEU A 78 10.63 -11.33 11.90
CA LEU A 78 9.65 -11.47 12.97
C LEU A 78 8.98 -12.84 12.86
N GLY A 79 9.29 -13.76 13.78
CA GLY A 79 8.72 -15.12 13.79
C GLY A 79 7.22 -15.21 14.10
N TYR A 80 6.49 -14.09 14.04
CA TYR A 80 5.05 -14.00 14.32
C TYR A 80 4.17 -14.12 13.08
N GLY A 81 4.70 -14.58 11.94
CA GLY A 81 3.96 -14.66 10.68
C GLY A 81 2.60 -15.36 10.78
N PHE A 82 2.47 -16.41 11.60
CA PHE A 82 1.20 -17.10 11.83
C PHE A 82 0.12 -16.17 12.43
N TRP A 83 0.47 -15.39 13.45
CA TRP A 83 -0.45 -14.46 14.11
C TRP A 83 -0.71 -13.22 13.26
N LEU A 84 0.34 -12.65 12.68
CA LEU A 84 0.26 -11.44 11.86
C LEU A 84 -0.52 -11.70 10.56
N GLY A 85 -0.37 -12.87 9.96
CA GLY A 85 -1.15 -13.25 8.77
C GLY A 85 -2.64 -13.22 9.03
N LYS A 86 -3.10 -13.71 10.19
CA LYS A 86 -4.52 -13.64 10.58
C LYS A 86 -5.00 -12.22 10.84
N ILE A 87 -4.16 -11.38 11.42
CA ILE A 87 -4.47 -9.96 11.62
C ILE A 87 -4.60 -9.25 10.26
N PHE A 88 -3.65 -9.47 9.35
CA PHE A 88 -3.68 -8.86 8.00
C PHE A 88 -4.88 -9.33 7.17
N GLU A 89 -5.21 -10.62 7.25
CA GLU A 89 -6.42 -11.20 6.65
C GLU A 89 -7.68 -10.50 7.18
N TYR A 90 -7.79 -10.31 8.50
CA TYR A 90 -8.91 -9.60 9.13
C TYR A 90 -9.05 -8.16 8.63
N PHE A 91 -7.93 -7.44 8.51
CA PHE A 91 -7.92 -6.08 7.99
C PHE A 91 -8.01 -5.98 6.46
N ARG A 92 -8.18 -7.11 5.76
CA ARG A 92 -8.22 -7.19 4.29
C ARG A 92 -6.99 -6.54 3.63
N VAL A 93 -5.84 -6.61 4.29
CA VAL A 93 -4.58 -6.19 3.70
C VAL A 93 -4.21 -7.25 2.66
N SER A 94 -4.17 -6.85 1.39
CA SER A 94 -3.73 -7.74 0.30
C SER A 94 -2.31 -8.19 0.59
N ILE A 95 -2.16 -9.46 1.01
CA ILE A 95 -0.86 -10.14 1.02
C ILE A 95 -0.59 -10.46 -0.45
N ILE A 96 -0.13 -9.47 -1.20
CA ILE A 96 0.48 -9.66 -2.51
C ILE A 96 1.55 -10.73 -2.30
N GLU A 97 1.64 -11.75 -3.16
CA GLU A 97 2.75 -12.70 -3.12
C GLU A 97 4.06 -11.91 -3.22
N TRP A 98 4.62 -11.53 -2.08
CA TRP A 98 5.96 -11.02 -2.01
C TRP A 98 6.83 -12.19 -2.41
N GLN A 99 7.55 -12.04 -3.51
CA GLN A 99 8.57 -12.99 -3.91
C GLN A 99 9.60 -13.02 -2.77
N GLU A 100 9.51 -13.98 -1.85
CA GLU A 100 10.47 -14.16 -0.77
C GLU A 100 11.83 -14.46 -1.43
N GLN A 101 12.64 -13.44 -1.66
CA GLN A 101 14.03 -13.62 -2.04
C GLN A 101 14.81 -14.00 -0.78
N THR A 102 14.72 -15.27 -0.39
CA THR A 102 15.68 -15.81 0.57
C THR A 102 17.07 -15.80 -0.05
N THR A 103 18.11 -15.71 0.76
CA THR A 103 19.51 -15.72 0.29
C THR A 103 19.82 -16.98 -0.54
N LYS A 104 19.12 -18.10 -0.26
CA LYS A 104 19.11 -19.32 -1.10
C LYS A 104 18.56 -19.10 -2.49
N ASN A 105 17.51 -18.30 -2.65
CA ASN A 105 16.91 -17.98 -3.94
C ASN A 105 17.82 -17.07 -4.79
N VAL A 106 18.72 -16.31 -4.17
CA VAL A 106 19.69 -15.42 -4.86
C VAL A 106 21.01 -16.13 -5.17
N LEU A 107 21.47 -17.04 -4.31
CA LEU A 107 22.75 -17.76 -4.47
C LEU A 107 22.65 -19.19 -5.02
N GLY A 108 21.44 -19.77 -5.11
CA GLY A 108 21.27 -21.19 -5.42
C GLY A 108 21.61 -22.11 -4.23
N GLU A 109 21.29 -23.39 -4.37
CA GLU A 109 21.63 -24.43 -3.40
C GLU A 109 23.16 -24.53 -3.27
N VAL A 110 23.69 -24.05 -2.14
CA VAL A 110 25.11 -24.22 -1.83
C VAL A 110 25.29 -25.66 -1.36
N ASP A 111 25.60 -26.54 -2.32
CA ASP A 111 26.13 -27.86 -2.02
C ASP A 111 27.37 -27.67 -1.15
N HIS A 112 27.28 -28.12 0.10
CA HIS A 112 28.42 -28.15 1.01
C HIS A 112 29.35 -29.30 0.60
N VAL A 113 30.00 -29.16 -0.57
CA VAL A 113 31.21 -29.93 -0.84
C VAL A 113 32.25 -29.44 0.16
N VAL A 114 32.62 -30.33 1.08
CA VAL A 114 33.79 -30.16 1.95
C VAL A 114 35.00 -30.05 1.02
N ILE A 115 35.45 -28.82 0.75
CA ILE A 115 36.66 -28.57 -0.02
C ILE A 115 37.84 -28.79 0.95
N PRO A 116 38.68 -29.82 0.73
CA PRO A 116 39.94 -29.92 1.45
C PRO A 116 40.79 -28.72 1.03
N ALA A 117 41.39 -28.05 2.01
CA ALA A 117 42.28 -26.95 1.78
C ALA A 117 43.47 -27.41 0.91
N THR A 118 43.46 -27.08 -0.38
CA THR A 118 44.67 -27.03 -1.20
C THR A 118 44.71 -25.76 -2.03
N SER A 119 45.85 -25.11 -1.89
CA SER A 119 46.34 -23.91 -2.56
C SER A 119 46.21 -23.95 -4.09
N ARG A 120 46.09 -22.75 -4.68
CA ARG A 120 46.17 -22.40 -6.12
C ARG A 120 44.90 -22.69 -6.94
N GLY A 121 43.93 -21.77 -6.88
CA GLY A 121 42.76 -21.74 -7.78
C GLY A 121 41.68 -20.68 -7.50
N ALA A 122 41.82 -19.87 -6.44
CA ALA A 122 40.75 -18.99 -5.93
C ALA A 122 40.39 -17.75 -6.79
N ILE A 123 41.02 -17.55 -7.95
CA ILE A 123 40.86 -16.32 -8.75
C ILE A 123 39.68 -16.42 -9.73
N ALA A 124 39.42 -17.61 -10.31
CA ALA A 124 38.41 -17.77 -11.36
C ALA A 124 36.95 -17.56 -10.88
N PRO A 125 36.51 -18.08 -9.71
CA PRO A 125 35.14 -17.87 -9.23
C PRO A 125 34.87 -16.40 -8.86
N VAL A 126 35.85 -15.73 -8.26
CA VAL A 126 35.74 -14.32 -7.84
C VAL A 126 35.67 -13.39 -9.06
N GLN A 127 36.45 -13.66 -10.11
CA GLN A 127 36.38 -12.90 -11.36
C GLN A 127 35.03 -13.08 -12.06
N ARG A 128 34.47 -14.30 -12.06
CA ARG A 128 33.14 -14.56 -12.62
C ARG A 128 32.03 -13.81 -11.89
N LEU A 129 32.10 -13.74 -10.56
CA LEU A 129 31.16 -12.96 -9.74
C LEU A 129 31.27 -11.46 -10.01
N LYS A 130 32.50 -10.93 -10.15
CA LYS A 130 32.71 -9.52 -10.51
C LYS A 130 32.12 -9.19 -11.88
N ALA A 131 32.33 -10.05 -12.88
CA ALA A 131 31.77 -9.87 -14.22
C ALA A 131 30.23 -9.92 -14.21
N LEU A 132 29.63 -10.82 -13.43
CA LEU A 132 28.17 -10.89 -13.28
C LEU A 132 27.60 -9.63 -12.61
N LEU A 133 28.30 -9.11 -11.60
CA LEU A 133 27.91 -7.89 -10.90
C LEU A 133 27.97 -6.66 -11.83
N THR A 134 29.03 -6.54 -12.64
CA THR A 134 29.14 -5.44 -13.62
C THR A 134 28.02 -5.49 -14.64
N THR A 135 27.70 -6.66 -15.20
CA THR A 135 26.59 -6.82 -16.16
C THR A 135 25.23 -6.50 -15.53
N LYS A 136 25.00 -6.90 -14.27
CA LYS A 136 23.76 -6.53 -13.57
C LYS A 136 23.67 -5.03 -13.30
N ASN A 137 24.78 -4.39 -12.94
CA ASN A 137 24.82 -2.94 -12.72
C ASN A 137 24.58 -2.16 -14.02
N GLU A 138 25.14 -2.61 -15.15
CA GLU A 138 24.86 -2.04 -16.48
C GLU A 138 23.37 -2.17 -16.84
N LYS A 139 22.75 -3.33 -16.55
CA LYS A 139 21.32 -3.53 -16.78
C LYS A 139 20.44 -2.63 -15.91
N ILE A 140 20.82 -2.43 -14.65
CA ILE A 140 20.12 -1.51 -13.73
C ILE A 140 20.27 -0.07 -14.22
N ALA A 141 21.46 0.33 -14.67
CA ALA A 141 21.70 1.66 -15.21
C ALA A 141 20.85 1.89 -16.48
N ALA A 142 20.80 0.91 -17.40
CA ALA A 142 19.97 0.98 -18.60
C ALA A 142 18.48 1.11 -18.24
N LEU A 143 17.97 0.30 -17.32
CA LEU A 143 16.57 0.37 -16.87
C LEU A 143 16.24 1.73 -16.27
N ARG A 144 17.12 2.30 -15.43
CA ARG A 144 16.89 3.63 -14.84
C ARG A 144 16.80 4.73 -15.90
N VAL A 145 17.64 4.65 -16.95
CA VAL A 145 17.58 5.60 -18.07
C VAL A 145 16.28 5.44 -18.86
N THR A 146 15.86 4.19 -19.13
CA THR A 146 14.59 3.93 -19.81
C THR A 146 13.38 4.40 -19.02
N ASP A 147 13.33 4.13 -17.72
CA ASP A 147 12.24 4.56 -16.84
C ASP A 147 12.17 6.09 -16.74
N SER A 148 13.32 6.77 -16.66
CA SER A 148 13.38 8.23 -16.69
C SER A 148 12.84 8.78 -18.00
N ALA A 149 13.26 8.23 -19.14
CA ALA A 149 12.79 8.66 -20.45
C ALA A 149 11.28 8.41 -20.64
N ALA A 150 10.76 7.29 -20.13
CA ALA A 150 9.33 6.99 -20.16
C ALA A 150 8.53 7.96 -19.29
N MET A 151 9.06 8.33 -18.11
CA MET A 151 8.44 9.32 -17.23
C MET A 151 8.42 10.71 -17.86
N ASP A 152 9.52 11.12 -18.50
CA ASP A 152 9.59 12.40 -19.22
C ASP A 152 8.60 12.43 -20.38
N GLN A 153 8.51 11.34 -21.15
CA GLN A 153 7.55 11.22 -22.24
C GLN A 153 6.10 11.30 -21.74
N PHE A 154 5.79 10.67 -20.60
CA PHE A 154 4.47 10.74 -19.97
C PHE A 154 4.14 12.17 -19.51
N ASN A 155 5.08 12.87 -18.89
CA ASN A 155 4.86 14.25 -18.45
C ASN A 155 4.61 15.19 -19.63
N ILE A 156 5.35 15.01 -20.73
CA ILE A 156 5.16 15.78 -21.96
C ILE A 156 3.77 15.50 -22.56
N SER A 157 3.38 14.22 -22.70
CA SER A 157 2.09 13.86 -23.30
C SER A 157 0.91 14.37 -22.45
N TYR A 158 1.00 14.23 -21.13
CA TYR A 158 0.01 14.74 -20.20
C TYR A 158 -0.11 16.27 -20.27
N GLY A 159 1.03 16.98 -20.30
CA GLY A 159 1.05 18.44 -20.42
C GLY A 159 0.41 18.95 -21.71
N LEU A 160 0.67 18.29 -22.84
CA LEU A 160 0.06 18.61 -24.13
C LEU A 160 -1.44 18.38 -24.13
N GLU A 161 -1.91 17.25 -23.59
CA GLU A 161 -3.34 16.94 -23.53
C GLU A 161 -4.09 17.91 -22.60
N HIS A 162 -3.48 18.26 -21.47
CA HIS A 162 -4.05 19.27 -20.57
C HIS A 162 -4.16 20.64 -21.25
N ALA A 163 -3.13 21.09 -21.98
CA ALA A 163 -3.18 22.35 -22.72
C ALA A 163 -4.30 22.34 -23.77
N ARG A 164 -4.47 21.23 -24.49
CA ARG A 164 -5.53 21.04 -25.47
C ARG A 164 -6.93 21.12 -24.86
N LEU A 165 -7.15 20.45 -23.73
CA LEU A 165 -8.43 20.47 -23.01
C LEU A 165 -8.74 21.86 -22.45
N VAL A 166 -7.72 22.63 -22.03
CA VAL A 166 -7.90 24.01 -21.57
C VAL A 166 -8.35 24.91 -22.73
N GLU A 167 -7.72 24.78 -23.89
CA GLU A 167 -8.09 25.54 -25.10
C GLU A 167 -9.53 25.20 -25.55
N GLU A 168 -9.88 23.91 -25.59
CA GLU A 168 -11.22 23.47 -25.96
C GLU A 168 -12.28 23.96 -24.96
N ASN A 169 -12.00 23.90 -23.65
CA ASN A 169 -12.89 24.46 -22.63
C ASN A 169 -13.10 25.97 -22.80
N SER A 170 -12.05 26.70 -23.20
CA SER A 170 -12.18 28.14 -23.49
C SER A 170 -13.09 28.39 -24.69
N ARG A 171 -12.90 27.64 -25.78
CA ARG A 171 -13.73 27.74 -27.00
C ARG A 171 -15.19 27.41 -26.71
N LEU A 172 -15.46 26.32 -25.99
CA LEU A 172 -16.83 25.92 -25.64
C LEU A 172 -17.53 26.95 -24.76
N LYS A 173 -16.80 27.58 -23.81
CA LYS A 173 -17.36 28.67 -23.00
C LYS A 173 -17.74 29.88 -23.84
N GLU A 174 -16.93 30.23 -24.84
CA GLU A 174 -17.21 31.34 -25.75
C GLU A 174 -18.43 31.04 -26.63
N GLU A 175 -18.51 29.84 -27.20
CA GLU A 175 -19.68 29.40 -27.99
C GLU A 175 -20.96 29.38 -27.15
N LEU A 176 -20.88 28.93 -25.90
CA LEU A 176 -22.00 28.93 -24.97
C LEU A 176 -22.47 30.35 -24.64
N ALA A 177 -21.55 31.28 -24.40
CA ALA A 177 -21.89 32.69 -24.19
C ALA A 177 -22.56 33.30 -25.43
N LYS A 178 -22.04 33.00 -26.63
CA LYS A 178 -22.58 33.50 -27.89
C LYS A 178 -23.99 32.99 -28.17
N THR A 179 -24.23 31.70 -27.97
CA THR A 179 -25.56 31.08 -28.16
C THR A 179 -26.57 31.60 -27.14
N GLN A 180 -26.15 31.80 -25.89
CA GLN A 180 -27.01 32.40 -24.87
C GLN A 180 -27.39 33.86 -25.19
N ALA A 181 -26.45 34.67 -25.69
CA ALA A 181 -26.73 36.04 -26.12
C ALA A 181 -27.69 36.10 -27.32
N ALA A 182 -27.53 35.19 -28.29
CA ALA A 182 -28.44 35.07 -29.43
C ALA A 182 -29.86 34.70 -28.97
N LEU A 183 -29.98 33.71 -28.06
CA LEU A 183 -31.26 33.27 -27.51
C LEU A 183 -31.99 34.40 -26.78
N GLU A 184 -31.30 35.18 -25.94
CA GLU A 184 -31.93 36.32 -25.24
C GLU A 184 -32.37 37.42 -26.22
N THR A 185 -31.58 37.67 -27.26
CA THR A 185 -31.94 38.64 -28.31
C THR A 185 -33.23 38.21 -29.03
N GLU A 186 -33.33 36.93 -29.40
CA GLU A 186 -34.53 36.38 -30.03
C GLU A 186 -35.73 36.41 -29.08
N ARG A 187 -35.52 36.05 -27.81
CA ARG A 187 -36.57 36.10 -26.77
C ARG A 187 -37.12 37.51 -26.59
N LEU A 188 -36.27 38.53 -26.55
CA LEU A 188 -36.68 39.93 -26.46
C LEU A 188 -37.44 40.38 -27.71
N SER A 189 -36.96 40.01 -28.90
CA SER A 189 -37.63 40.33 -30.16
C SER A 189 -39.02 39.70 -30.23
N ASN A 190 -39.13 38.40 -29.92
CA ASN A 190 -40.40 37.68 -29.89
C ASN A 190 -41.35 38.24 -28.83
N SER A 191 -40.85 38.58 -27.64
CA SER A 191 -41.65 39.22 -26.60
C SER A 191 -42.17 40.60 -27.03
N ALA A 192 -41.35 41.41 -27.71
CA ALA A 192 -41.77 42.71 -28.21
C ALA A 192 -42.84 42.56 -29.31
N TYR A 193 -42.67 41.59 -30.21
CA TYR A 193 -43.65 41.26 -31.24
C TYR A 193 -45.00 40.85 -30.63
N LEU A 194 -45.00 39.94 -29.64
CA LEU A 194 -46.23 39.52 -28.96
C LEU A 194 -46.92 40.67 -28.21
N LYS A 195 -46.14 41.54 -27.56
CA LYS A 195 -46.68 42.72 -26.88
C LYS A 195 -47.36 43.68 -27.85
N ASN A 196 -46.77 43.91 -29.02
CA ASN A 196 -47.36 44.75 -30.06
C ASN A 196 -48.68 44.16 -30.59
N LEU A 197 -48.76 42.84 -30.78
CA LEU A 197 -49.99 42.16 -31.16
C LEU A 197 -51.09 42.34 -30.08
N LEU A 198 -50.75 42.15 -28.82
CA LEU A 198 -51.67 42.36 -27.69
C LEU A 198 -52.22 43.79 -27.65
N ASP A 199 -51.36 44.80 -27.79
CA ASP A 199 -51.78 46.21 -27.82
C ASP A 199 -52.71 46.51 -29.01
N MET A 200 -52.49 45.87 -30.16
CA MET A 200 -53.36 46.00 -31.33
C MET A 200 -54.77 45.45 -31.06
N PHE A 201 -54.88 44.27 -30.45
CA PHE A 201 -56.18 43.68 -30.07
C PHE A 201 -56.89 44.49 -28.98
N ALA A 202 -56.14 45.06 -28.02
CA ALA A 202 -56.70 45.93 -26.98
C ALA A 202 -57.28 47.23 -27.57
N LYS A 203 -56.61 47.85 -28.54
CA LYS A 203 -57.09 49.09 -29.21
C LYS A 203 -58.31 48.86 -30.13
N GLY A 204 -58.48 47.65 -30.66
CA GLY A 204 -59.67 47.27 -31.44
C GLY A 204 -60.94 47.07 -30.60
N SER A 205 -60.82 47.02 -29.27
CA SER A 205 -61.93 46.83 -28.33
C SER A 205 -62.47 48.19 -27.85
N THR A 206 -63.09 48.96 -28.74
CA THR A 206 -63.90 50.12 -28.32
C THR A 206 -65.29 49.62 -27.91
N PRO A 207 -65.82 49.97 -26.72
CA PRO A 207 -67.19 49.60 -26.35
C PRO A 207 -68.15 50.44 -27.18
N SER A 208 -68.71 49.83 -28.22
CA SER A 208 -69.89 50.36 -28.90
C SER A 208 -71.12 50.12 -28.02
N SER A 209 -71.94 51.17 -27.91
CA SER A 209 -73.32 51.18 -27.40
C SER A 209 -73.52 51.48 -25.91
N SER A 210 -73.93 52.73 -25.64
CA SER A 210 -75.19 52.93 -24.92
C SER A 210 -75.96 54.09 -25.56
N CYS A 211 -76.91 53.77 -26.44
CA CYS A 211 -77.96 54.70 -26.86
C CYS A 211 -78.84 55.05 -25.65
N VAL A 212 -78.98 56.34 -25.38
CA VAL A 212 -79.98 56.89 -24.44
C VAL A 212 -81.34 56.88 -25.17
N PRO A 213 -82.45 56.38 -24.56
CA PRO A 213 -83.76 56.44 -25.18
C PRO A 213 -84.42 57.82 -24.95
N PRO A 214 -85.33 58.28 -25.82
CA PRO A 214 -85.96 59.58 -25.67
C PRO A 214 -87.11 59.55 -24.66
N SER A 215 -87.24 60.62 -23.89
CA SER A 215 -88.31 60.87 -22.93
C SER A 215 -89.65 61.17 -23.62
N VAL A 216 -90.73 60.61 -23.08
CA VAL A 216 -92.13 61.03 -23.29
C VAL A 216 -92.61 61.67 -21.99
#